data_AF-A0A8S4GG56-F1
#
_entry.id   AF-A0A8S4GG56-F1
#
_cell.length_a   1.000
_cell.length_b   1.000
_cell.length_c   1.000
_cell.angle_alpha   90.00
_cell.angle_beta   90.00
_cell.angle_gamma   90.00
#
_symmetry.space_group_name_H-M   'P 1'
#
loop_
_entity.id
_entity.type
_entity.pdbx_description
1 polymer ?
#
loop_
_entity_poly.entity_id
_entity_poly.type
_entity_poly.pdbx_seq_one_letter_code
_entity_poly.pdbx_strand_id
1 'polypeptide(L)'
;MKCGGCKKYIARGDITKCTKCTKCTTIFHPFCLKEGEQDPASWVCPACASEPSAGTPSAQAPVPDGMTCLETPELMVAEEPLNSTANDTTEEFKVELGLEIRLFRQELTAVREEIQLFRSEVMELKNSFTTTDMKLKTLDTRVDQLEQRLTDGTGSRLESIITELRLELNEKDQEMLENDVEITNLHEENGENPTHMILAVATKLGVKMNESDIVSADRVGIKNRYGRAPGDSGEGAGAGASRPRPLVVRFTRRAIKEQLMTAARVRRGATSADLGQASAPRPFYVNERLTKHNRNLFRQAREAGRLQSWRFTWTKKGRIYTRKAQDTPRHWIRTVDDITRVFGVPSMP
;
A
#
# COMPACT_ATOMS: atom_id res chain seq x y z
N MET A 1 -17.48 28.05 -8.92
CA MET A 1 -17.94 28.48 -7.58
C MET A 1 -16.74 28.57 -6.64
N LYS A 2 -16.81 29.32 -5.53
CA LYS A 2 -15.74 29.36 -4.53
C LYS A 2 -16.05 28.39 -3.39
N CYS A 3 -15.02 27.71 -2.87
CA CYS A 3 -15.14 26.86 -1.70
C CYS A 3 -15.38 27.70 -0.43
N GLY A 4 -16.35 27.33 0.40
CA GLY A 4 -16.66 28.04 1.66
C GLY A 4 -15.55 27.94 2.72
N GLY A 5 -14.72 26.90 2.67
CA GLY A 5 -13.60 26.69 3.61
C GLY A 5 -12.35 27.46 3.21
N CYS A 6 -11.77 27.14 2.05
CA CYS A 6 -10.49 27.72 1.61
C CYS A 6 -10.62 28.96 0.71
N LYS A 7 -11.84 29.39 0.37
CA LYS A 7 -12.16 30.55 -0.50
C LYS A 7 -11.58 30.49 -1.92
N LYS A 8 -10.94 29.40 -2.33
CA LYS A 8 -10.42 29.17 -3.70
C LYS A 8 -11.54 28.75 -4.66
N TYR A 9 -11.33 28.99 -5.96
CA TYR A 9 -12.27 28.55 -7.02
C TYR A 9 -12.22 27.04 -7.23
N ILE A 10 -13.40 26.44 -7.37
CA ILE A 10 -13.59 25.02 -7.68
C ILE A 10 -13.63 24.85 -9.20
N ALA A 11 -12.77 23.99 -9.74
CA ALA A 11 -12.76 23.65 -11.16
C ALA A 11 -14.04 22.89 -11.55
N ARG A 12 -14.56 23.13 -12.77
CA ARG A 12 -15.85 22.57 -13.22
C ARG A 12 -15.92 21.03 -13.14
N GLY A 13 -14.80 20.34 -13.33
CA GLY A 13 -14.72 18.87 -13.26
C GLY A 13 -14.73 18.29 -11.85
N ASP A 14 -14.46 19.10 -10.82
CA ASP A 14 -14.33 18.63 -9.43
C ASP A 14 -15.55 18.95 -8.58
N ILE A 15 -16.57 19.62 -9.15
CA ILE A 15 -17.80 19.98 -8.44
C ILE A 15 -18.54 18.75 -7.93
N THR A 16 -18.50 17.63 -8.67
CA THR A 16 -19.14 16.36 -8.29
C THR A 16 -18.52 15.70 -7.07
N LYS A 17 -17.28 16.06 -6.72
CA LYS A 17 -16.58 15.56 -5.53
C LYS A 17 -16.76 16.48 -4.33
N CYS A 18 -17.34 17.66 -4.50
CA CYS A 18 -17.47 18.63 -3.44
C CYS A 18 -18.80 18.46 -2.68
N THR A 19 -18.78 18.66 -1.37
CA THR A 19 -19.97 18.54 -0.51
C THR A 19 -20.67 19.89 -0.41
N LYS A 20 -22.01 19.88 -0.48
CA LYS A 20 -22.85 21.08 -0.40
C LYS A 20 -23.56 21.11 0.95
N CYS A 21 -23.50 22.24 1.66
CA CYS A 21 -24.26 22.44 2.89
C CYS A 21 -25.77 22.47 2.60
N THR A 22 -26.55 21.72 3.37
CA THR A 22 -28.02 21.65 3.22
C THR A 22 -28.73 22.96 3.63
N LYS A 23 -28.18 23.72 4.59
CA LYS A 23 -28.77 24.99 5.07
C LYS A 23 -28.44 26.19 4.18
N CYS A 24 -27.16 26.45 3.92
CA CYS A 24 -26.73 27.67 3.19
C CYS A 24 -26.33 27.41 1.72
N THR A 25 -26.43 26.17 1.24
CA THR A 25 -26.10 25.77 -0.14
C THR A 25 -24.65 26.00 -0.60
N THR A 26 -23.76 26.42 0.31
CA THR A 26 -22.34 26.68 0.02
C THR A 26 -21.58 25.37 -0.20
N ILE A 27 -20.63 25.36 -1.13
CA ILE A 27 -19.87 24.16 -1.55
C ILE A 27 -18.49 24.13 -0.90
N PHE A 28 -18.03 22.95 -0.49
CA PHE A 28 -16.76 22.73 0.18
C PHE A 28 -15.96 21.61 -0.51
N HIS A 29 -14.64 21.80 -0.66
CA HIS A 29 -13.77 20.73 -1.14
C HIS A 29 -13.72 19.57 -0.14
N PRO A 30 -13.49 18.32 -0.60
CA PRO A 30 -13.29 17.16 0.28
C PRO A 30 -12.28 17.41 1.41
N PHE A 31 -11.11 17.95 1.05
CA PHE A 31 -10.02 18.22 2.01
C PHE A 31 -10.27 19.43 2.93
N CYS A 32 -11.33 20.22 2.66
CA CYS A 32 -11.74 21.32 3.56
C CYS A 32 -12.72 20.84 4.64
N LEU A 33 -13.11 19.56 4.62
CA LEU A 33 -13.94 18.90 5.62
C LEU A 33 -13.01 18.22 6.63
N LYS A 34 -13.33 18.28 7.93
CA LYS A 34 -12.62 17.50 8.94
C LYS A 34 -13.02 16.03 8.78
N GLU A 35 -12.05 15.13 8.85
CA GLU A 35 -12.24 13.69 8.61
C GLU A 35 -13.30 13.09 9.54
N GLY A 36 -14.21 12.32 8.93
CA GLY A 36 -15.32 11.60 9.56
C GLY A 36 -16.36 11.29 8.48
N GLU A 37 -16.83 10.03 8.41
CA GLU A 37 -17.91 9.61 7.50
C GLU A 37 -19.18 10.42 7.82
N GLN A 38 -19.38 11.51 7.08
CA GLN A 38 -20.60 12.30 7.16
C GLN A 38 -21.40 12.04 5.88
N ASP A 39 -22.64 11.58 6.07
CA ASP A 39 -23.58 11.31 5.00
C ASP A 39 -23.78 12.59 4.15
N PRO A 40 -23.42 12.57 2.84
CA PRO A 40 -23.49 13.75 1.97
C PRO A 40 -24.87 14.41 1.90
N ALA A 41 -25.93 13.65 2.19
CA ALA A 41 -27.31 14.12 2.11
C ALA A 41 -27.74 15.00 3.29
N SER A 42 -27.11 14.84 4.46
CA SER A 42 -27.50 15.54 5.71
C SER A 42 -26.46 16.53 6.22
N TRP A 43 -25.36 16.71 5.49
CA TRP A 43 -24.24 17.52 5.93
C TRP A 43 -24.55 19.02 6.05
N VAL A 44 -24.20 19.59 7.22
CA VAL A 44 -24.33 21.01 7.53
C VAL A 44 -22.95 21.59 7.81
N CYS A 45 -22.62 22.75 7.23
CA CYS A 45 -21.32 23.38 7.45
C CYS A 45 -21.19 23.93 8.88
N PRO A 46 -19.96 24.08 9.42
CA PRO A 46 -19.74 24.54 10.79
C PRO A 46 -20.43 25.86 11.13
N ALA A 47 -20.50 26.81 10.18
CA ALA A 47 -21.18 28.09 10.37
C ALA A 47 -22.69 27.94 10.56
N CYS A 48 -23.33 27.02 9.84
CA CYS A 48 -24.77 26.75 9.96
C CYS A 48 -25.11 25.74 11.08
N ALA A 49 -24.10 25.05 11.60
CA ALA A 49 -24.21 24.22 12.80
C ALA A 49 -24.15 25.06 14.08
N SER A 50 -23.45 26.20 14.06
CA SER A 50 -23.33 27.13 15.19
C SER A 50 -24.49 28.13 15.34
N GLU A 51 -25.47 28.14 14.42
CA GLU A 51 -26.64 29.02 14.54
C GLU A 51 -27.72 28.38 15.44
N PRO A 52 -28.13 29.05 16.54
CA PRO A 52 -29.23 28.59 17.37
C PRO A 52 -30.55 28.66 16.57
N SER A 53 -31.24 27.53 16.47
CA SER A 53 -32.61 27.49 15.93
C SER A 53 -33.54 28.30 16.82
N ALA A 54 -34.13 29.37 16.26
CA ALA A 54 -35.20 30.12 16.90
C ALA A 54 -36.40 29.19 17.13
N GLY A 55 -36.69 28.90 18.40
CA GLY A 55 -37.84 28.12 18.86
C GLY A 55 -38.21 28.51 20.29
N THR A 56 -39.46 28.91 20.45
CA THR A 56 -40.21 29.42 21.62
C THR A 56 -40.07 28.54 22.88
N PRO A 57 -40.15 29.10 24.12
CA PRO A 57 -39.79 28.37 25.33
C PRO A 57 -40.91 27.44 25.82
N SER A 58 -40.55 26.19 26.14
CA SER A 58 -41.38 25.27 26.92
C SER A 58 -40.61 24.86 28.18
N ALA A 59 -41.25 25.05 29.32
CA ALA A 59 -40.73 24.75 30.64
C ALA A 59 -40.56 23.23 30.86
N GLN A 60 -39.53 22.83 31.61
CA GLN A 60 -39.64 22.02 32.84
C GLN A 60 -38.27 21.51 33.32
N ALA A 61 -38.13 21.51 34.64
CA ALA A 61 -36.93 21.26 35.44
C ALA A 61 -36.49 19.78 35.49
N PRO A 62 -35.27 19.49 35.99
CA PRO A 62 -34.96 18.25 36.68
C PRO A 62 -34.94 18.44 38.21
N VAL A 63 -35.46 17.40 38.87
CA VAL A 63 -35.63 17.14 40.31
C VAL A 63 -34.29 16.98 41.09
N PRO A 64 -34.34 16.99 42.44
CA PRO A 64 -33.25 17.38 43.34
C PRO A 64 -32.48 16.21 43.96
N ASP A 65 -31.35 16.52 44.59
CA ASP A 65 -30.62 15.62 45.48
C ASP A 65 -30.31 16.32 46.82
N GLY A 66 -30.67 15.64 47.92
CA GLY A 66 -30.11 15.83 49.27
C GLY A 66 -30.57 17.03 50.09
N MET A 67 -31.29 16.80 51.19
CA MET A 67 -30.76 16.91 52.58
C MET A 67 -31.92 16.92 53.61
N THR A 68 -31.80 16.04 54.60
CA THR A 68 -32.21 16.17 56.02
C THR A 68 -33.61 16.68 56.42
N CYS A 69 -34.31 15.77 57.08
CA CYS A 69 -35.24 15.95 58.20
C CYS A 69 -35.08 17.23 59.04
N LEU A 70 -36.22 17.87 59.36
CA LEU A 70 -36.56 18.43 60.67
C LEU A 70 -38.06 18.80 60.73
N GLU A 71 -38.67 18.40 61.85
CA GLU A 71 -39.82 18.98 62.56
C GLU A 71 -41.22 19.10 61.91
N THR A 72 -42.14 18.35 62.50
CA THR A 72 -43.60 18.49 62.43
C THR A 72 -44.08 19.77 63.13
N PRO A 73 -45.01 20.51 62.53
CA PRO A 73 -45.99 21.30 63.27
C PRO A 73 -47.37 20.64 63.20
N GLU A 74 -47.87 20.36 64.39
CA GLU A 74 -49.22 20.00 64.77
C GLU A 74 -50.26 20.99 64.17
N LEU A 75 -51.20 20.50 63.38
CA LEU A 75 -52.37 21.28 62.93
C LEU A 75 -53.65 20.62 63.44
N MET A 76 -54.33 21.40 64.28
CA MET A 76 -55.57 21.11 64.96
C MET A 76 -56.69 20.80 63.96
N VAL A 77 -57.40 19.70 64.22
CA VAL A 77 -58.66 19.37 63.55
C VAL A 77 -59.76 20.26 64.12
N ALA A 78 -60.32 21.14 63.31
CA ALA A 78 -61.59 21.79 63.60
C ALA A 78 -62.71 20.95 62.97
N GLU A 79 -63.50 20.30 63.81
CA GLU A 79 -64.78 19.70 63.42
C GLU A 79 -65.81 20.83 63.22
N GLU A 80 -66.26 21.05 61.99
CA GLU A 80 -67.53 21.71 61.73
C GLU A 80 -68.49 20.73 61.02
N PRO A 81 -69.74 20.59 61.49
CA PRO A 81 -70.71 19.71 60.88
C PRO A 81 -71.35 20.42 59.68
N LEU A 82 -70.91 20.07 58.46
CA LEU A 82 -71.64 20.47 57.27
C LEU A 82 -72.94 19.65 57.17
N ASN A 83 -74.04 20.35 57.41
CA ASN A 83 -75.40 19.87 57.27
C ASN A 83 -75.63 19.28 55.87
N SER A 84 -76.18 18.08 55.87
CA SER A 84 -76.72 17.34 54.74
C SER A 84 -77.93 18.06 54.15
N THR A 85 -77.80 18.57 52.93
CA THR A 85 -78.94 18.82 52.02
C THR A 85 -78.48 18.70 50.57
N ALA A 86 -78.34 17.47 50.07
CA ALA A 86 -78.29 17.16 48.64
C ALA A 86 -78.49 15.66 48.36
N ASN A 87 -79.43 14.99 49.03
CA ASN A 87 -79.87 13.65 48.64
C ASN A 87 -81.20 13.75 47.88
N ASP A 88 -81.11 14.28 46.66
CA ASP A 88 -82.06 13.93 45.61
C ASP A 88 -81.36 13.96 44.25
N THR A 89 -80.32 13.13 44.12
CA THR A 89 -79.86 12.66 42.82
C THR A 89 -80.61 11.35 42.56
N THR A 90 -81.42 11.33 41.51
CA THR A 90 -82.20 10.17 41.05
C THR A 90 -81.39 8.88 41.13
N GLU A 91 -82.01 7.77 41.55
CA GLU A 91 -81.35 6.45 41.68
C GLU A 91 -80.59 6.03 40.40
N GLU A 92 -81.01 6.53 39.23
CA GLU A 92 -80.30 6.40 37.95
C GLU A 92 -78.87 6.95 37.99
N PHE A 93 -78.64 8.12 38.61
CA PHE A 93 -77.31 8.74 38.70
C PHE A 93 -76.33 7.95 39.59
N LYS A 94 -76.83 7.30 40.66
CA LYS A 94 -76.00 6.44 41.52
C LYS A 94 -75.60 5.16 40.80
N VAL A 95 -76.50 4.59 40.00
CA VAL A 95 -76.21 3.40 39.17
C VAL A 95 -75.22 3.73 38.07
N GLU A 96 -75.38 4.86 37.39
CA GLU A 96 -74.48 5.36 36.34
C GLU A 96 -73.08 5.64 36.89
N LEU A 97 -72.98 6.36 38.02
CA LEU A 97 -71.70 6.60 38.70
C LEU A 97 -71.03 5.29 39.16
N GLY A 98 -71.81 4.32 39.65
CA GLY A 98 -71.30 3.00 40.03
C GLY A 98 -70.85 2.13 38.85
N LEU A 99 -71.36 2.38 37.64
CA LEU A 99 -70.88 1.76 36.40
C LEU A 99 -69.57 2.42 35.94
N GLU A 100 -69.50 3.75 35.95
CA GLU A 100 -68.28 4.51 35.62
C GLU A 100 -67.11 4.17 36.56
N ILE A 101 -67.35 4.05 37.87
CA ILE A 101 -66.32 3.62 38.84
C ILE A 101 -65.81 2.19 38.55
N ARG A 102 -66.70 1.30 38.08
CA ARG A 102 -66.31 -0.07 37.70
C ARG A 102 -65.49 -0.09 36.42
N LEU A 103 -65.91 0.66 35.41
CA LEU A 103 -65.15 0.83 34.16
C LEU A 103 -63.78 1.45 34.44
N PHE A 104 -63.72 2.50 35.25
CA PHE A 104 -62.46 3.11 35.67
C PHE A 104 -61.55 2.15 36.44
N ARG A 105 -62.10 1.30 37.32
CA ARG A 105 -61.32 0.25 37.99
C ARG A 105 -60.76 -0.77 37.00
N GLN A 106 -61.54 -1.12 35.98
CA GLN A 106 -61.13 -2.06 34.93
C GLN A 106 -60.00 -1.47 34.07
N GLU A 107 -60.10 -0.19 33.70
CA GLU A 107 -59.03 0.57 33.03
C GLU A 107 -57.77 0.65 33.90
N LEU A 108 -57.90 0.94 35.20
CA LEU A 108 -56.76 0.95 36.12
C LEU A 108 -56.08 -0.41 36.23
N THR A 109 -56.84 -1.51 36.20
CA THR A 109 -56.25 -2.86 36.17
C THR A 109 -55.53 -3.14 34.85
N ALA A 110 -56.11 -2.75 33.71
CA ALA A 110 -55.48 -2.90 32.39
C ALA A 110 -54.18 -2.09 32.29
N VAL A 111 -54.18 -0.83 32.72
CA VAL A 111 -52.98 0.02 32.80
C VAL A 111 -51.92 -0.60 33.72
N ARG A 112 -52.33 -1.23 34.83
CA ARG A 112 -51.38 -1.91 35.73
C ARG A 112 -50.72 -3.10 35.06
N GLU A 113 -51.46 -3.86 34.27
CA GLU A 113 -50.94 -4.99 33.49
C GLU A 113 -49.96 -4.51 32.40
N GLU A 114 -50.31 -3.44 31.67
CA GLU A 114 -49.41 -2.81 30.69
C GLU A 114 -48.11 -2.30 31.34
N ILE A 115 -48.18 -1.68 32.52
CA ILE A 115 -47.00 -1.24 33.27
C ILE A 115 -46.12 -2.43 33.67
N GLN A 116 -46.69 -3.60 34.00
CA GLN A 116 -45.91 -4.79 34.29
C GLN A 116 -45.21 -5.33 33.04
N LEU A 117 -45.90 -5.39 31.90
CA LEU A 117 -45.33 -5.81 30.63
C LEU A 117 -44.20 -4.86 30.20
N PHE A 118 -44.43 -3.55 30.29
CA PHE A 118 -43.40 -2.55 30.01
C PHE A 118 -42.17 -2.72 30.91
N ARG A 119 -42.36 -3.00 32.21
CA ARG A 119 -41.24 -3.28 33.12
C ARG A 119 -40.44 -4.52 32.71
N SER A 120 -41.08 -5.58 32.23
CA SER A 120 -40.36 -6.74 31.70
C SER A 120 -39.56 -6.42 30.44
N GLU A 121 -40.13 -5.70 29.48
CA GLU A 121 -39.44 -5.30 28.25
C GLU A 121 -38.24 -4.39 28.54
N VAL A 122 -38.38 -3.45 29.48
CA VAL A 122 -37.27 -2.58 29.93
C VAL A 122 -36.16 -3.41 30.59
N MET A 123 -36.50 -4.46 31.33
CA MET A 123 -35.50 -5.36 31.93
C MET A 123 -34.76 -6.18 30.87
N GLU A 124 -35.47 -6.69 29.85
CA GLU A 124 -34.84 -7.38 28.72
C GLU A 124 -33.93 -6.44 27.92
N LEU A 125 -34.39 -5.21 27.65
CA LEU A 125 -33.59 -4.19 27.00
C LEU A 125 -32.32 -3.86 27.80
N LYS A 126 -32.43 -3.75 29.13
CA LYS A 126 -31.29 -3.54 30.02
C LYS A 126 -30.29 -4.70 29.94
N ASN A 127 -30.76 -5.94 29.92
CA ASN A 127 -29.90 -7.12 29.79
C ASN A 127 -29.24 -7.21 28.40
N SER A 128 -29.95 -6.82 27.34
CA SER A 128 -29.38 -6.68 26.01
C SER A 128 -28.29 -5.61 25.98
N PHE A 129 -28.55 -4.46 26.59
CA PHE A 129 -27.59 -3.35 26.67
C PHE A 129 -26.30 -3.73 27.42
N THR A 130 -26.41 -4.40 28.57
CA THR A 130 -25.23 -4.89 29.31
C THR A 130 -24.44 -5.92 28.50
N THR A 131 -25.12 -6.80 27.77
CA THR A 131 -24.47 -7.75 26.87
C THR A 131 -23.72 -7.05 25.73
N THR A 132 -24.33 -6.02 25.13
CA THR A 132 -23.67 -5.23 24.09
C THR A 132 -22.49 -4.43 24.64
N ASP A 133 -22.58 -3.89 25.85
CA ASP A 133 -21.49 -3.18 26.53
C ASP A 133 -20.30 -4.10 26.78
N MET A 134 -20.54 -5.33 27.24
CA MET A 134 -19.49 -6.35 27.41
C MET A 134 -18.83 -6.72 26.08
N LYS A 135 -19.63 -6.88 25.01
CA LYS A 135 -19.09 -7.13 23.65
C LYS A 135 -18.27 -5.96 23.15
N LEU A 136 -18.71 -4.72 23.36
CA LEU A 136 -17.99 -3.51 23.00
C LEU A 136 -16.65 -3.43 23.73
N LYS A 137 -16.61 -3.65 25.05
CA LYS A 137 -15.36 -3.71 25.82
C LYS A 137 -14.39 -4.80 25.32
N THR A 138 -14.94 -5.95 24.93
CA THR A 138 -14.13 -7.04 24.35
C THR A 138 -13.57 -6.67 22.98
N LEU A 139 -14.33 -5.93 22.17
CA LEU A 139 -13.84 -5.42 20.89
C LEU A 139 -12.79 -4.33 21.09
N ASP A 140 -13.01 -3.41 22.02
CA ASP A 140 -12.10 -2.31 22.37
C ASP A 140 -10.71 -2.86 22.76
N THR A 141 -10.68 -3.81 23.70
CA THR A 141 -9.43 -4.49 24.11
C THR A 141 -8.75 -5.26 22.96
N ARG A 142 -9.51 -5.81 22.02
CA ARG A 142 -8.93 -6.47 20.83
C ARG A 142 -8.38 -5.47 19.83
N VAL A 143 -9.02 -4.32 19.68
CA VAL A 143 -8.54 -3.22 18.83
C VAL A 143 -7.23 -2.68 19.41
N ASP A 144 -7.17 -2.40 20.72
CA ASP A 144 -5.95 -1.97 21.40
C ASP A 144 -4.78 -2.95 21.16
N GLN A 145 -5.03 -4.26 21.30
CA GLN A 145 -4.01 -5.28 21.05
C GLN A 145 -3.54 -5.33 19.59
N LEU A 146 -4.43 -5.08 18.63
CA LEU A 146 -4.07 -5.03 17.21
C LEU A 146 -3.27 -3.76 16.89
N GLU A 147 -3.67 -2.62 17.42
CA GLU A 147 -2.94 -1.35 17.28
C GLU A 147 -1.55 -1.43 17.91
N GLN A 148 -1.44 -2.06 19.07
CA GLN A 148 -0.14 -2.34 19.70
C GLN A 148 0.72 -3.21 18.77
N ARG A 149 0.20 -4.35 18.28
CA ARG A 149 0.95 -5.23 17.36
C ARG A 149 1.37 -4.55 16.05
N LEU A 150 0.59 -3.59 15.55
CA LEU A 150 0.93 -2.78 14.37
C LEU A 150 2.04 -1.77 14.67
N THR A 151 2.07 -1.23 15.89
CA THR A 151 3.04 -0.21 16.32
C THR A 151 4.32 -0.80 16.93
N ASP A 152 4.32 -2.08 17.33
CA ASP A 152 5.46 -2.80 17.91
C ASP A 152 6.69 -2.90 16.99
N GLY A 153 6.63 -2.36 15.77
CA GLY A 153 7.74 -2.32 14.82
C GLY A 153 8.14 -3.70 14.28
N THR A 154 7.49 -4.77 14.72
CA THR A 154 7.77 -6.15 14.32
C THR A 154 7.58 -6.33 12.82
N GLY A 155 6.54 -5.74 12.23
CA GLY A 155 6.32 -5.76 10.78
C GLY A 155 7.47 -5.10 10.01
N SER A 156 7.86 -3.89 10.40
CA SER A 156 8.98 -3.17 9.77
C SER A 156 10.32 -3.90 9.95
N ARG A 157 10.56 -4.47 11.13
CA ARG A 157 11.75 -5.29 11.40
C ARG A 157 11.79 -6.54 10.54
N LEU A 158 10.67 -7.25 10.41
CA LEU A 158 10.56 -8.43 9.56
C LEU A 158 10.78 -8.08 8.09
N GLU A 159 10.20 -6.99 7.61
CA GLU A 159 10.45 -6.48 6.26
C GLU A 159 11.93 -6.17 6.03
N SER A 160 12.59 -5.51 6.99
CA SER A 160 14.03 -5.25 6.94
C SER A 160 14.87 -6.53 6.90
N ILE A 161 14.49 -7.56 7.66
CA ILE A 161 15.19 -8.86 7.64
C ILE A 161 14.96 -9.55 6.29
N ILE A 162 13.74 -9.52 5.77
CA ILE A 162 13.41 -10.11 4.47
C ILE A 162 14.19 -9.43 3.34
N THR A 163 14.33 -8.10 3.37
CA THR A 163 15.12 -7.37 2.37
C THR A 163 16.60 -7.73 2.49
N GLU A 164 17.16 -7.79 3.69
CA GLU A 164 18.54 -8.20 3.92
C GLU A 164 18.81 -9.63 3.42
N LEU A 165 17.95 -10.59 3.79
CA LEU A 165 18.07 -11.99 3.33
C LEU A 165 17.98 -12.11 1.80
N ARG A 166 17.10 -11.34 1.15
CA ARG A 166 17.00 -11.32 -0.31
C ARG A 166 18.29 -10.78 -0.95
N LEU A 167 18.94 -9.79 -0.33
CA LEU A 167 20.21 -9.26 -0.81
C LEU A 167 21.33 -10.28 -0.64
N GLU A 168 21.42 -10.93 0.52
CA GLU A 168 22.40 -11.99 0.76
C GLU A 168 22.23 -13.17 -0.20
N LEU A 169 20.99 -13.61 -0.44
CA LEU A 169 20.70 -14.66 -1.41
C LEU A 169 21.16 -14.26 -2.81
N ASN A 170 20.87 -13.04 -3.26
CA ASN A 170 21.33 -12.57 -4.57
C ASN A 170 22.86 -12.45 -4.64
N GLU A 171 23.54 -12.11 -3.54
CA GLU A 171 25.00 -12.10 -3.49
C GLU A 171 25.58 -13.50 -3.63
N LYS A 172 25.00 -14.49 -2.93
CA LYS A 172 25.39 -15.90 -3.08
C LYS A 172 25.12 -16.42 -4.49
N ASP A 173 23.95 -16.13 -5.07
CA ASP A 173 23.64 -16.47 -6.46
C ASP A 173 24.64 -15.83 -7.44
N GLN A 174 25.09 -14.61 -7.16
CA GLN A 174 26.07 -13.93 -7.99
C GLN A 174 27.48 -14.51 -7.84
N GLU A 175 27.86 -14.97 -6.64
CA GLU A 175 29.12 -15.68 -6.39
C GLU A 175 29.18 -17.02 -7.14
N MET A 176 28.05 -17.73 -7.23
CA MET A 176 27.95 -18.97 -8.03
C MET A 176 28.20 -18.77 -9.53
N LEU A 177 28.15 -17.52 -10.01
CA LEU A 177 28.42 -17.12 -11.40
C LEU A 177 29.83 -16.53 -11.58
N GLU A 178 30.70 -16.58 -10.56
CA GLU A 178 31.99 -15.90 -10.60
C GLU A 178 32.92 -16.39 -11.71
N ASN A 179 32.85 -17.69 -12.02
CA ASN A 179 33.59 -18.35 -13.10
C ASN A 179 32.86 -18.32 -14.45
N ASP A 180 31.73 -17.61 -14.54
CA ASP A 180 30.91 -17.57 -15.73
C ASP A 180 31.11 -16.26 -16.51
N VAL A 181 31.08 -16.37 -17.83
CA VAL A 181 31.15 -15.25 -18.78
C VAL A 181 29.99 -15.34 -19.75
N GLU A 182 29.50 -14.18 -20.16
CA GLU A 182 28.47 -14.04 -21.17
C GLU A 182 29.05 -13.31 -22.39
N ILE A 183 29.05 -13.99 -23.53
CA ILE A 183 29.49 -13.44 -24.82
C ILE A 183 28.26 -13.11 -25.64
N THR A 184 28.12 -11.84 -25.98
CA THR A 184 26.98 -11.34 -26.76
C THR A 184 27.40 -10.99 -28.18
N ASN A 185 26.41 -10.99 -29.08
CA ASN A 185 26.56 -10.61 -30.48
C ASN A 185 27.42 -11.56 -31.36
N LEU A 186 27.54 -12.83 -31.00
CA LEU A 186 28.08 -13.87 -31.89
C LEU A 186 26.99 -14.44 -32.80
N HIS A 187 27.27 -14.67 -34.10
CA HIS A 187 26.31 -15.32 -35.02
C HIS A 187 25.95 -16.71 -34.56
N GLU A 188 24.69 -17.11 -34.75
CA GLU A 188 24.21 -18.46 -34.48
C GLU A 188 24.15 -19.22 -35.80
N GLU A 189 24.88 -20.32 -35.90
CA GLU A 189 24.87 -21.19 -37.07
C GLU A 189 24.29 -22.57 -36.69
N ASN A 190 23.62 -23.21 -37.65
CA ASN A 190 23.09 -24.56 -37.40
C ASN A 190 24.28 -25.54 -37.31
N GLY A 191 24.32 -26.34 -36.24
CA GLY A 191 25.43 -27.26 -35.99
C GLY A 191 26.68 -26.60 -35.39
N GLU A 192 26.59 -25.36 -34.89
CA GLU A 192 27.70 -24.73 -34.17
C GLU A 192 28.08 -25.52 -32.91
N ASN A 193 29.39 -25.61 -32.62
CA ASN A 193 29.90 -26.16 -31.37
C ASN A 193 30.28 -25.01 -30.42
N PRO A 194 29.51 -24.77 -29.33
CA PRO A 194 29.77 -23.69 -28.37
C PRO A 194 31.19 -23.70 -27.77
N THR A 195 31.74 -24.89 -27.51
CA THR A 195 33.09 -25.07 -26.95
C THR A 195 34.16 -24.62 -27.95
N HIS A 196 34.02 -25.00 -29.22
CA HIS A 196 34.93 -24.55 -30.27
C HIS A 196 34.82 -23.03 -30.49
N MET A 197 33.61 -22.48 -30.42
CA MET A 197 33.37 -21.04 -30.55
C MET A 197 34.12 -20.23 -29.48
N ILE A 198 34.10 -20.66 -28.21
CA ILE A 198 34.84 -19.96 -27.16
C ILE A 198 36.37 -20.11 -27.31
N LEU A 199 36.86 -21.26 -27.78
CA LEU A 199 38.29 -21.44 -28.10
C LEU A 199 38.75 -20.50 -29.22
N ALA A 200 37.94 -20.33 -30.27
CA ALA A 200 38.21 -19.39 -31.35
C ALA A 200 38.21 -17.94 -30.83
N VAL A 201 37.24 -17.58 -29.98
CA VAL A 201 37.19 -16.25 -29.35
C VAL A 201 38.41 -16.00 -28.46
N ALA A 202 38.83 -16.97 -27.65
CA ALA A 202 40.02 -16.85 -26.81
C ALA A 202 41.28 -16.65 -27.67
N THR A 203 41.43 -17.44 -28.73
CA THR A 203 42.55 -17.31 -29.69
C THR A 203 42.57 -15.92 -30.34
N LYS A 204 41.41 -15.41 -30.79
CA LYS A 204 41.26 -14.06 -31.35
C LYS A 204 41.64 -12.98 -30.32
N LEU A 205 41.29 -13.20 -29.06
CA LEU A 205 41.68 -12.35 -27.94
C LEU A 205 43.10 -12.63 -27.42
N GLY A 206 43.86 -13.51 -28.06
CA GLY A 206 45.23 -13.91 -27.72
C GLY A 206 45.39 -14.51 -26.33
N VAL A 207 44.37 -15.22 -25.86
CA VAL A 207 44.38 -16.00 -24.62
C VAL A 207 44.54 -17.46 -24.97
N LYS A 208 45.56 -18.11 -24.41
CA LYS A 208 45.75 -19.55 -24.53
C LYS A 208 44.74 -20.25 -23.63
N MET A 209 43.94 -21.13 -24.22
CA MET A 209 42.86 -21.83 -23.52
C MET A 209 42.66 -23.19 -24.17
N ASN A 210 42.45 -24.21 -23.35
CA ASN A 210 42.20 -25.58 -23.80
C ASN A 210 40.77 -26.00 -23.46
N GLU A 211 40.29 -27.10 -24.05
CA GLU A 211 38.97 -27.66 -23.73
C GLU A 211 38.82 -28.01 -22.24
N SER A 212 39.89 -28.45 -21.58
CA SER A 212 39.91 -28.75 -20.14
C SER A 212 39.66 -27.53 -19.24
N ASP A 213 39.77 -26.31 -19.78
CA ASP A 213 39.51 -25.08 -19.05
C ASP A 213 38.02 -24.71 -19.02
N ILE A 214 37.22 -25.40 -19.81
CA ILE A 214 35.79 -25.16 -20.01
C ILE A 214 35.01 -26.27 -19.29
N VAL A 215 34.14 -25.89 -18.36
CA VAL A 215 33.20 -26.82 -17.70
C VAL A 215 31.96 -27.00 -18.56
N SER A 216 31.40 -25.90 -19.07
CA SER A 216 30.25 -25.91 -19.97
C SER A 216 30.23 -24.66 -20.84
N ALA A 217 29.67 -24.78 -22.04
CA ALA A 217 29.48 -23.68 -22.98
C ALA A 217 28.16 -23.89 -23.73
N ASP A 218 27.22 -22.95 -23.59
CA ASP A 218 25.86 -23.10 -24.11
C ASP A 218 25.26 -21.78 -24.56
N ARG A 219 24.42 -21.81 -25.60
CA ARG A 219 23.57 -20.68 -25.98
C ARG A 219 22.37 -20.59 -25.04
N VAL A 220 22.22 -19.47 -24.34
CA VAL A 220 21.15 -19.29 -23.36
C VAL A 220 20.06 -18.40 -23.90
N GLY A 221 18.81 -18.87 -23.83
CA GLY A 221 17.61 -18.11 -24.22
C GLY A 221 16.76 -18.83 -25.27
N ILE A 222 15.62 -18.22 -25.59
CA ILE A 222 14.66 -18.75 -26.57
C ILE A 222 15.23 -18.56 -27.97
N LYS A 223 15.29 -19.63 -28.76
CA LYS A 223 15.70 -19.55 -30.18
C LYS A 223 14.58 -18.87 -30.97
N ASN A 224 14.78 -17.61 -31.34
CA ASN A 224 13.85 -16.88 -32.20
C ASN A 224 13.99 -17.36 -33.64
N ARG A 225 13.02 -18.16 -34.11
CA ARG A 225 13.02 -18.73 -35.46
C ARG A 225 12.57 -17.75 -36.56
N TYR A 226 12.00 -16.61 -36.18
CA TYR A 226 11.26 -15.73 -37.09
C TYR A 226 11.76 -14.28 -37.18
N GLY A 227 12.83 -13.91 -36.45
CA GLY A 227 13.32 -12.52 -36.51
C GLY A 227 14.46 -12.35 -37.51
N ARG A 228 14.44 -11.23 -38.24
CA ARG A 228 15.55 -10.83 -39.13
C ARG A 228 16.81 -10.57 -38.30
N ALA A 229 17.98 -10.94 -38.81
CA ALA A 229 19.25 -10.54 -38.19
C ALA A 229 19.34 -9.00 -38.14
N PRO A 230 19.78 -8.39 -37.03
CA PRO A 230 20.05 -6.96 -36.98
C PRO A 230 21.12 -6.60 -38.03
N GLY A 231 20.85 -5.56 -38.84
CA GLY A 231 21.83 -5.01 -39.77
C GLY A 231 23.02 -4.36 -39.05
N ASP A 232 24.12 -4.19 -39.79
CA ASP A 232 25.46 -3.83 -39.31
C ASP A 232 25.53 -2.48 -38.57
N SER A 233 24.59 -1.57 -38.81
CA SER A 233 24.52 -0.24 -38.17
C SER A 233 23.65 -0.17 -36.91
N GLY A 234 23.01 -1.27 -36.48
CA GLY A 234 22.04 -1.22 -35.37
C GLY A 234 20.75 -0.46 -35.70
N GLU A 235 20.61 0.10 -36.91
CA GLU A 235 19.42 0.82 -37.39
C GLU A 235 18.22 -0.09 -37.70
N GLY A 236 18.37 -1.39 -37.48
CA GLY A 236 17.28 -2.39 -37.52
C GLY A 236 16.75 -2.80 -36.15
N ALA A 237 17.17 -2.18 -35.05
CA ALA A 237 16.75 -2.52 -33.69
C ALA A 237 15.29 -2.11 -33.35
N GLY A 238 14.41 -2.05 -34.35
CA GLY A 238 12.97 -2.12 -34.13
C GLY A 238 12.57 -3.49 -33.59
N ALA A 239 11.33 -3.60 -33.10
CA ALA A 239 10.76 -4.77 -32.42
C ALA A 239 10.76 -6.12 -33.19
N GLY A 240 11.36 -6.20 -34.38
CA GLY A 240 11.39 -7.39 -35.25
C GLY A 240 12.77 -8.00 -35.55
N ALA A 241 13.89 -7.40 -35.10
CA ALA A 241 15.23 -7.96 -35.33
C ALA A 241 15.63 -8.95 -34.21
N SER A 242 15.81 -10.22 -34.55
CA SER A 242 16.21 -11.25 -33.58
C SER A 242 17.70 -11.14 -33.27
N ARG A 243 18.02 -10.64 -32.08
CA ARG A 243 19.38 -10.70 -31.55
C ARG A 243 19.79 -12.16 -31.31
N PRO A 244 21.04 -12.53 -31.64
CA PRO A 244 21.54 -13.87 -31.31
C PRO A 244 21.51 -14.09 -29.79
N ARG A 245 21.23 -15.32 -29.40
CA ARG A 245 21.33 -15.77 -28.02
C ARG A 245 22.77 -15.62 -27.53
N PRO A 246 22.98 -15.11 -26.31
CA PRO A 246 24.30 -15.06 -25.72
C PRO A 246 24.87 -16.48 -25.56
N LEU A 247 26.18 -16.59 -25.78
CA LEU A 247 26.96 -17.77 -25.40
C LEU A 247 27.41 -17.60 -23.95
N VAL A 248 26.99 -18.48 -23.06
CA VAL A 248 27.41 -18.51 -21.66
C VAL A 248 28.43 -19.62 -21.50
N VAL A 249 29.55 -19.29 -20.86
CA VAL A 249 30.66 -20.23 -20.65
C VAL A 249 31.06 -20.22 -19.20
N ARG A 250 31.17 -21.41 -18.62
CA ARG A 250 31.71 -21.64 -17.28
C ARG A 250 33.13 -22.17 -17.39
N PHE A 251 34.06 -21.52 -16.70
CA PHE A 251 35.45 -21.93 -16.65
C PHE A 251 35.76 -22.77 -15.41
N THR A 252 36.73 -23.66 -15.51
CA THR A 252 37.23 -24.42 -14.34
C THR A 252 37.98 -23.51 -13.37
N ARG A 253 38.71 -22.53 -13.90
CA ARG A 253 39.58 -21.63 -13.14
C ARG A 253 39.21 -20.17 -13.36
N ARG A 254 39.02 -19.46 -12.26
CA ARG A 254 38.77 -18.00 -12.25
C ARG A 254 39.84 -17.20 -12.98
N ALA A 255 41.11 -17.62 -12.90
CA ALA A 255 42.23 -16.91 -13.53
C ALA A 255 42.07 -16.80 -15.05
N ILE A 256 41.57 -17.86 -15.71
CA ILE A 256 41.37 -17.89 -17.17
C ILE A 256 40.23 -16.95 -17.56
N LYS A 257 39.14 -16.99 -16.79
CA LYS A 257 38.03 -16.05 -16.94
C LYS A 257 38.49 -14.59 -16.81
N GLU A 258 39.29 -14.27 -15.80
CA GLU A 258 39.82 -12.92 -15.59
C GLU A 258 40.79 -12.50 -16.70
N GLN A 259 41.62 -13.41 -17.19
CA GLN A 259 42.51 -13.18 -18.33
C GLN A 259 41.71 -12.87 -19.61
N LEU A 260 40.67 -13.66 -19.91
CA LEU A 260 39.78 -13.44 -21.05
C LEU A 260 39.05 -12.10 -20.97
N MET A 261 38.47 -11.78 -19.80
CA MET A 261 37.81 -10.49 -19.56
C MET A 261 38.78 -9.30 -19.71
N THR A 262 40.01 -9.44 -19.25
CA THR A 262 41.04 -8.41 -19.36
C THR A 262 41.48 -8.24 -20.81
N ALA A 263 41.73 -9.33 -21.52
CA ALA A 263 42.09 -9.30 -22.94
C ALA A 263 40.99 -8.66 -23.80
N ALA A 264 39.72 -8.96 -23.54
CA ALA A 264 38.58 -8.34 -24.21
C ALA A 264 38.48 -6.82 -23.94
N ARG A 265 38.83 -6.37 -22.73
CA ARG A 265 38.84 -4.94 -22.38
C ARG A 265 39.96 -4.17 -23.07
N VAL A 266 41.09 -4.82 -23.34
CA VAL A 266 42.23 -4.24 -24.08
C VAL A 266 41.94 -4.22 -25.57
N ARG A 267 41.44 -5.33 -26.14
CA ARG A 267 41.06 -5.44 -27.56
C ARG A 267 39.60 -5.04 -27.78
N ARG A 268 39.25 -3.81 -27.41
CA ARG A 268 37.88 -3.29 -27.67
C ARG A 268 37.62 -3.26 -29.18
N GLY A 269 36.45 -3.75 -29.59
CA GLY A 269 36.07 -3.80 -31.01
C GLY A 269 36.51 -5.07 -31.73
N ALA A 270 36.93 -6.12 -31.02
CA ALA A 270 37.13 -7.44 -31.62
C ALA A 270 35.85 -7.89 -32.35
N THR A 271 36.01 -8.26 -33.62
CA THR A 271 34.91 -8.71 -34.48
C THR A 271 34.92 -10.23 -34.61
N SER A 272 33.79 -10.78 -35.04
CA SER A 272 33.64 -12.19 -35.37
C SER A 272 34.38 -12.61 -36.65
N ALA A 273 35.16 -11.70 -37.26
CA ALA A 273 36.06 -12.05 -38.35
C ALA A 273 37.04 -13.14 -37.88
N ASP A 274 37.28 -14.12 -38.74
CA ASP A 274 38.21 -15.22 -38.51
C ASP A 274 37.82 -16.16 -37.34
N LEU A 275 36.58 -16.08 -36.85
CA LEU A 275 36.03 -17.07 -35.90
C LEU A 275 35.50 -18.34 -36.60
N GLY A 276 35.70 -18.46 -37.91
CA GLY A 276 35.20 -19.58 -38.72
C GLY A 276 33.68 -19.54 -38.97
N GLN A 277 33.04 -18.38 -38.75
CA GLN A 277 31.63 -18.17 -39.06
C GLN A 277 31.47 -17.78 -40.54
N ALA A 278 30.45 -18.30 -41.22
CA ALA A 278 30.10 -17.94 -42.59
C ALA A 278 29.44 -16.56 -42.69
N SER A 279 28.92 -16.07 -41.56
CA SER A 279 28.20 -14.80 -41.46
C SER A 279 29.14 -13.58 -41.48
N ALA A 280 28.62 -12.42 -41.94
CA ALA A 280 29.39 -11.17 -42.01
C ALA A 280 30.02 -10.78 -40.65
N PRO A 281 31.28 -10.32 -40.62
CA PRO A 281 31.94 -9.95 -39.37
C PRO A 281 31.19 -8.87 -38.58
N ARG A 282 31.00 -9.08 -37.28
CA ARG A 282 30.40 -8.08 -36.38
C ARG A 282 31.09 -8.03 -35.03
N PRO A 283 31.06 -6.89 -34.30
CA PRO A 283 31.70 -6.79 -32.99
C PRO A 283 31.02 -7.71 -31.97
N PHE A 284 31.79 -8.46 -31.19
CA PHE A 284 31.27 -9.24 -30.06
C PHE A 284 31.72 -8.62 -28.73
N TYR A 285 30.98 -8.93 -27.66
CA TYR A 285 31.27 -8.38 -26.34
C TYR A 285 31.36 -9.48 -25.29
N VAL A 286 32.45 -9.47 -24.53
CA VAL A 286 32.69 -10.38 -23.42
C VAL A 286 32.33 -9.68 -22.12
N ASN A 287 31.32 -10.19 -21.42
CA ASN A 287 30.77 -9.59 -20.20
C ASN A 287 30.80 -10.59 -19.04
N GLU A 288 30.82 -10.08 -17.81
CA GLU A 288 30.58 -10.92 -16.63
C GLU A 288 29.13 -11.42 -16.64
N ARG A 289 28.92 -12.67 -16.24
CA ARG A 289 27.56 -13.20 -16.07
C ARG A 289 26.95 -12.61 -14.79
N LEU A 290 25.79 -11.98 -14.94
CA LEU A 290 25.03 -11.41 -13.82
C LEU A 290 23.77 -12.20 -13.53
N THR A 291 23.33 -12.18 -12.26
CA THR A 291 21.98 -12.63 -11.89
C THR A 291 20.94 -11.80 -12.62
N LYS A 292 19.70 -12.31 -12.73
CA LYS A 292 18.59 -11.56 -13.34
C LYS A 292 18.37 -10.23 -12.61
N HIS A 293 18.44 -10.24 -11.28
CA HIS A 293 18.33 -9.05 -10.45
C HIS A 293 19.44 -8.04 -10.77
N ASN A 294 20.71 -8.45 -10.72
CA ASN A 294 21.84 -7.56 -10.99
C ASN A 294 21.84 -7.05 -12.44
N ARG A 295 21.39 -7.84 -13.42
CA ARG A 295 21.24 -7.37 -14.80
C ARG A 295 20.20 -6.26 -14.90
N ASN A 296 19.06 -6.39 -14.22
CA ASN A 296 18.04 -5.35 -14.18
C ASN A 296 18.55 -4.10 -13.45
N LEU A 297 19.18 -4.29 -12.29
CA LEU A 297 19.77 -3.21 -11.50
C LEU A 297 20.85 -2.45 -12.29
N PHE A 298 21.70 -3.17 -13.02
CA PHE A 298 22.73 -2.56 -13.87
C PHE A 298 22.15 -1.74 -15.02
N ARG A 299 21.05 -2.21 -15.62
CA ARG A 299 20.32 -1.47 -16.65
C ARG A 299 19.77 -0.16 -16.09
N GLN A 300 19.09 -0.22 -14.93
CA GLN A 300 18.56 0.97 -14.26
C GLN A 300 19.66 1.94 -13.86
N ALA A 301 20.77 1.45 -13.29
CA ALA A 301 21.91 2.29 -12.91
C ALA A 301 22.58 2.96 -14.12
N ARG A 302 22.66 2.28 -15.28
CA ARG A 302 23.15 2.90 -16.52
C ARG A 302 22.20 3.96 -17.05
N GLU A 303 20.90 3.72 -16.98
CA GLU A 303 19.89 4.69 -17.41
C GLU A 303 19.89 5.94 -16.53
N ALA A 304 19.85 5.76 -15.21
CA ALA A 304 19.96 6.85 -14.24
C ALA A 304 21.27 7.62 -14.40
N GLY A 305 22.39 6.91 -14.56
CA GLY A 305 23.69 7.53 -14.81
C GLY A 305 23.73 8.34 -16.10
N ARG A 306 23.13 7.85 -17.19
CA ARG A 306 23.01 8.59 -18.45
C ARG A 306 22.18 9.87 -18.27
N LEU A 307 21.03 9.79 -17.58
CA LEU A 307 20.15 10.93 -17.34
C LEU A 307 20.83 12.00 -16.47
N GLN A 308 21.60 11.58 -15.48
CA GLN A 308 22.31 12.48 -14.55
C GLN A 308 23.74 12.79 -14.99
N SER A 309 24.12 12.46 -16.23
CA SER A 309 25.44 12.74 -16.80
C SER A 309 26.62 12.17 -15.99
N TRP A 310 26.44 11.00 -15.38
CA TRP A 310 27.52 10.20 -14.78
C TRP A 310 28.30 9.48 -15.87
N ARG A 311 29.62 9.64 -15.86
CA ARG A 311 30.48 9.17 -16.94
C ARG A 311 30.75 7.67 -16.91
N PHE A 312 30.75 7.04 -15.73
CA PHE A 312 31.21 5.66 -15.59
C PHE A 312 30.22 4.80 -14.81
N THR A 313 29.71 3.74 -15.44
CA THR A 313 28.93 2.68 -14.78
C THR A 313 29.35 1.32 -15.36
N TRP A 314 29.89 0.45 -14.51
CA TRP A 314 30.52 -0.82 -14.91
C TRP A 314 30.30 -1.91 -13.87
N THR A 315 30.63 -3.15 -14.24
CA THR A 315 30.64 -4.30 -13.33
C THR A 315 32.04 -4.81 -13.08
N LYS A 316 32.27 -5.30 -11.85
CA LYS A 316 33.50 -5.98 -11.46
C LYS A 316 33.16 -7.04 -10.41
N LYS A 317 33.48 -8.31 -10.70
CA LYS A 317 33.16 -9.45 -9.83
C LYS A 317 31.66 -9.54 -9.50
N GLY A 318 30.80 -9.33 -10.49
CA GLY A 318 29.34 -9.35 -10.35
C GLY A 318 28.74 -8.14 -9.63
N ARG A 319 29.57 -7.24 -9.08
CA ARG A 319 29.14 -6.03 -8.37
C ARG A 319 29.08 -4.84 -9.32
N ILE A 320 28.07 -3.98 -9.13
CA ILE A 320 27.82 -2.81 -9.96
C ILE A 320 28.46 -1.58 -9.32
N TYR A 321 29.33 -0.90 -10.07
CA TYR A 321 29.97 0.32 -9.63
C TYR A 321 29.61 1.49 -10.54
N THR A 322 29.49 2.66 -9.94
CA THR A 322 29.32 3.91 -10.67
C THR A 322 30.26 4.99 -10.13
N ARG A 323 30.64 5.93 -11.00
CA ARG A 323 31.51 7.06 -10.69
C ARG A 323 31.15 8.23 -11.60
N LYS A 324 31.02 9.44 -11.05
CA LYS A 324 30.56 10.62 -11.78
C LYS A 324 31.62 11.12 -12.78
N ALA A 325 32.84 11.33 -12.30
CA ALA A 325 34.01 11.77 -13.08
C ALA A 325 35.29 11.04 -12.62
N GLN A 326 36.39 11.14 -13.35
CA GLN A 326 37.61 10.35 -13.13
C GLN A 326 38.11 10.39 -11.67
N ASP A 327 38.05 11.58 -11.04
CA ASP A 327 38.60 11.86 -9.70
C ASP A 327 37.58 11.72 -8.57
N THR A 328 36.35 11.31 -8.88
CA THR A 328 35.31 11.11 -7.86
C THR A 328 35.38 9.69 -7.26
N PRO A 329 34.96 9.49 -5.99
CA PRO A 329 34.88 8.17 -5.42
C PRO A 329 33.94 7.28 -6.24
N ARG A 330 34.22 5.97 -6.24
CA ARG A 330 33.29 4.98 -6.80
C ARG A 330 32.23 4.65 -5.76
N HIS A 331 30.99 4.47 -6.21
CA HIS A 331 29.88 4.00 -5.41
C HIS A 331 29.49 2.58 -5.84
N TRP A 332 29.21 1.72 -4.87
CA TRP A 332 28.63 0.40 -5.12
C TRP A 332 27.11 0.53 -5.09
N ILE A 333 26.45 0.05 -6.14
CA ILE A 333 24.99 -0.06 -6.22
C ILE A 333 24.61 -1.49 -5.89
N ARG A 334 23.97 -1.69 -4.72
CA ARG A 334 23.47 -2.98 -4.24
C ARG A 334 21.95 -3.06 -4.36
N THR A 335 21.25 -1.93 -4.23
CA THR A 335 19.78 -1.85 -4.27
C THR A 335 19.29 -0.76 -5.23
N VAL A 336 17.96 -0.73 -5.47
CA VAL A 336 17.32 0.38 -6.19
C VAL A 336 17.41 1.68 -5.38
N ASP A 337 17.36 1.61 -4.04
CA ASP A 337 17.55 2.77 -3.17
C ASP A 337 18.96 3.36 -3.26
N ASP A 338 19.97 2.53 -3.55
CA ASP A 338 21.30 3.04 -3.86
C ASP A 338 21.29 3.87 -5.15
N ILE A 339 20.44 3.55 -6.14
CA ILE A 339 20.31 4.35 -7.35
C ILE A 339 19.73 5.73 -7.00
N THR A 340 18.65 5.78 -6.23
CA THR A 340 18.03 7.06 -5.85
C THR A 340 18.99 7.91 -5.02
N ARG A 341 19.66 7.29 -4.04
CA ARG A 341 20.63 7.95 -3.16
C ARG A 341 21.89 8.43 -3.89
N VAL A 342 22.47 7.63 -4.79
CA VAL A 342 23.73 7.96 -5.47
C VAL A 342 23.50 8.93 -6.62
N PHE A 343 22.45 8.74 -7.43
CA PHE A 343 22.19 9.60 -8.58
C PHE A 343 21.30 10.81 -8.26
N GLY A 344 20.66 10.86 -7.09
CA GLY A 344 19.75 11.94 -6.69
C GLY A 344 18.42 11.93 -7.47
N VAL A 345 17.99 10.75 -7.93
CA VAL A 345 16.76 10.59 -8.73
C VAL A 345 15.61 10.17 -7.81
N PRO A 346 14.41 10.76 -7.92
CA PRO A 346 13.23 10.25 -7.20
C PRO A 346 12.95 8.80 -7.61
N SER A 347 12.45 7.98 -6.68
CA SER A 347 12.10 6.58 -6.95
C SER A 347 11.20 6.50 -8.18
N MET A 348 11.61 5.76 -9.21
CA MET A 348 10.71 5.48 -10.34
C MET A 348 9.53 4.64 -9.81
N PRO A 349 8.29 5.01 -10.15
CA PRO A 349 7.08 4.31 -9.71
C PRO A 349 6.98 2.88 -10.26
#